data_AF-A0A7L1YXN0-F1
#
_entry.id   AF-A0A7L1YXN0-F1
#
_cell.length_a   1.000
_cell.length_b   1.000
_cell.length_c   1.000
_cell.angle_alpha   90.00
_cell.angle_beta   90.00
_cell.angle_gamma   90.00
#
_symmetry.space_group_name_H-M   'P 1'
#
loop_
_entity.id
_entity.type
_entity.pdbx_description
1 polymer ?
#
loop_
_entity_poly.entity_id
_entity_poly.type
_entity_poly.pdbx_seq_one_letter_code
_entity_poly.pdbx_strand_id
1 'polypeptide(L)'
;MPSRKKTTMFACAFCTCVSSFVLVCVVLATQHWVSSELLFTRTNSSVTISLDYGLFRGTCGQFVGAELQVSKKTFQVADSLSSTRTRSTNVAIIVILVLSLLTSLLSSGFTCTNAVSNPYQTFLGPIGVYTWNCLCGLLILTAMILFPVNIEAHSLSEELAHGCSTSLQKHIKSKHSYGYSYWIMLLILLLNIASGIIIYFYDHARYSKKKEQERPIENAPKDVILF
;
A
#
# COMPACT_ATOMS: atom_id res chain seq x y z
N MET A 1 -6.99 -19.21 -30.14
CA MET A 1 -6.09 -18.06 -29.86
C MET A 1 -6.87 -17.02 -29.08
N PRO A 2 -6.30 -16.42 -28.02
CA PRO A 2 -6.94 -15.32 -27.32
C PRO A 2 -7.09 -14.12 -28.27
N SER A 3 -8.20 -13.37 -28.15
CA SER A 3 -8.38 -12.18 -28.99
C SER A 3 -7.30 -11.13 -28.64
N ARG A 4 -6.78 -10.40 -29.65
CA ARG A 4 -5.79 -9.33 -29.42
C ARG A 4 -6.25 -8.34 -28.34
N LYS A 5 -7.54 -7.99 -28.32
CA LYS A 5 -8.16 -7.12 -27.31
C LYS A 5 -8.04 -7.69 -25.89
N LYS A 6 -8.31 -8.98 -25.70
CA LYS A 6 -8.15 -9.66 -24.40
C LYS A 6 -6.69 -9.57 -23.93
N THR A 7 -5.76 -10.00 -24.77
CA THR A 7 -4.34 -10.06 -24.41
C THR A 7 -3.80 -8.68 -24.06
N THR A 8 -4.15 -7.63 -24.81
CA THR A 8 -3.74 -6.26 -24.49
C THR A 8 -4.30 -5.79 -23.16
N MET A 9 -5.61 -5.96 -22.89
CA MET A 9 -6.22 -5.49 -21.63
C MET A 9 -5.64 -6.22 -20.41
N PHE A 10 -5.45 -7.54 -20.48
CA PHE A 10 -4.82 -8.30 -19.39
C PHE A 10 -3.34 -8.01 -19.24
N ALA A 11 -2.61 -7.70 -20.32
CA ALA A 11 -1.22 -7.26 -20.23
C ALA A 11 -1.13 -5.89 -19.55
N CYS A 12 -2.02 -4.94 -19.85
CA CYS A 12 -2.08 -3.66 -19.15
C CYS A 12 -2.40 -3.85 -17.66
N ALA A 13 -3.39 -4.69 -17.32
CA ALA A 13 -3.71 -5.02 -15.94
C ALA A 13 -2.56 -5.74 -15.23
N PHE A 14 -1.80 -6.58 -15.93
CA PHE A 14 -0.60 -7.22 -15.40
C PHE A 14 0.47 -6.18 -15.05
N CYS A 15 0.74 -5.22 -15.94
CA CYS A 15 1.70 -4.15 -15.66
C CYS A 15 1.31 -3.32 -14.43
N THR A 16 0.02 -3.01 -14.24
CA THR A 16 -0.44 -2.28 -13.05
C THR A 16 -0.32 -3.12 -11.78
N CYS A 17 -0.65 -4.41 -11.83
CA CYS A 17 -0.51 -5.34 -10.69
C CYS A 17 0.95 -5.55 -10.30
N VAL A 18 1.86 -5.74 -11.26
CA VAL A 18 3.30 -5.86 -11.00
C VAL A 18 3.88 -4.57 -10.44
N SER A 19 3.46 -3.42 -10.97
CA SER A 19 3.86 -2.12 -10.44
C SER A 19 3.41 -1.96 -8.98
N SER A 20 2.18 -2.33 -8.67
CA SER A 20 1.64 -2.35 -7.30
C SER A 20 2.50 -3.25 -6.39
N PHE A 21 2.78 -4.48 -6.80
CA PHE A 21 3.65 -5.41 -6.06
C PHE A 21 5.05 -4.82 -5.80
N VAL A 22 5.71 -4.28 -6.82
CA VAL A 22 7.03 -3.65 -6.69
C VAL A 22 6.99 -2.47 -5.72
N LEU A 23 5.96 -1.63 -5.81
CA LEU A 23 5.81 -0.50 -4.90
C LEU A 23 5.57 -0.95 -3.46
N VAL A 24 4.83 -2.04 -3.20
CA VAL A 24 4.70 -2.60 -1.84
C VAL A 24 6.07 -3.04 -1.30
N CYS A 25 6.91 -3.67 -2.12
CA CYS A 25 8.30 -3.99 -1.74
C CYS A 25 9.09 -2.73 -1.38
N VAL A 26 8.99 -1.67 -2.18
CA VAL A 26 9.68 -0.39 -1.93
C VAL A 26 9.20 0.23 -0.62
N VAL A 27 7.89 0.23 -0.38
CA VAL A 27 7.26 0.73 0.86
C VAL A 27 7.79 -0.01 2.09
N LEU A 28 7.92 -1.34 2.03
CA LEU A 28 8.49 -2.16 3.10
C LEU A 28 9.99 -1.94 3.30
N ALA A 29 10.76 -1.75 2.23
CA ALA A 29 12.22 -1.66 2.29
C ALA A 29 12.73 -0.26 2.68
N THR A 30 11.96 0.79 2.40
CA THR A 30 12.41 2.18 2.57
C THR A 30 12.14 2.72 3.97
N GLN A 31 13.01 3.63 4.41
CA GLN A 31 13.05 4.15 5.79
C GLN A 31 12.45 5.56 5.91
N HIS A 32 11.88 6.12 4.85
CA HIS A 32 11.44 7.52 4.80
C HIS A 32 9.91 7.62 4.81
N TRP A 33 9.31 7.08 5.87
CA TRP A 33 7.86 7.14 6.05
C TRP A 33 7.42 8.44 6.73
N VAL A 34 8.17 8.88 7.71
CA VAL A 34 7.89 10.11 8.45
C VAL A 34 9.18 10.75 8.94
N SER A 35 9.16 12.08 8.93
CA SER A 35 10.12 12.95 9.59
C SER A 35 9.40 13.67 10.72
N SER A 36 9.86 13.48 11.95
CA SER A 36 9.27 14.05 13.15
C SER A 36 10.28 14.95 13.85
N GLU A 37 9.89 16.20 14.09
CA GLU A 37 10.64 17.16 14.90
C GLU A 37 9.96 17.30 16.26
N LEU A 38 10.69 17.02 17.32
CA LEU A 38 10.20 17.03 18.69
C LEU A 38 11.02 17.99 19.52
N LEU A 39 10.35 18.92 20.19
CA LEU A 39 10.96 19.87 21.10
C LEU A 39 10.80 19.39 22.54
N PHE A 40 11.92 19.25 23.24
CA PHE A 40 11.95 18.85 24.64
C PHE A 40 12.69 19.87 25.51
N THR A 41 12.27 19.98 26.76
CA THR A 41 13.06 20.68 27.79
C THR A 41 14.09 19.73 28.38
N ARG A 42 15.33 20.21 28.48
CA ARG A 42 16.44 19.66 29.28
C ARG A 42 16.77 20.66 30.39
N THR A 43 17.35 20.19 31.49
CA THR A 43 17.56 20.89 32.77
C THR A 43 17.84 22.39 32.69
N ASN A 44 18.62 22.86 31.69
CA ASN A 44 18.93 24.29 31.47
C ASN A 44 18.78 24.76 30.01
N SER A 45 18.21 23.96 29.11
CA SER A 45 18.13 24.29 27.68
C SER A 45 16.99 23.55 26.97
N SER A 46 16.47 24.11 25.87
CA SER A 46 15.63 23.35 24.94
C SER A 46 16.50 22.53 23.98
N VAL A 47 16.03 21.33 23.64
CA VAL A 47 16.68 20.42 22.68
C VAL A 47 15.65 20.00 21.65
N THR A 48 16.03 20.09 20.38
CA THR A 48 15.21 19.63 19.26
C THR A 48 15.74 18.28 18.80
N ILE A 49 14.86 17.28 18.74
CA ILE A 49 15.16 15.95 18.21
C ILE A 49 14.47 15.82 16.87
N SER A 50 15.24 15.51 15.84
CA SER A 50 14.72 15.13 14.53
C SER A 50 14.78 13.60 14.40
N LEU A 51 13.68 12.99 14.04
CA LEU A 51 13.56 11.55 13.82
C LEU A 51 13.10 11.32 12.38
N ASP A 52 13.91 10.61 11.60
CA ASP A 52 13.50 10.11 10.29
C ASP A 52 13.42 8.59 10.36
N TYR A 53 12.23 8.02 10.20
CA TYR A 53 12.07 6.58 10.38
C TYR A 53 11.05 5.93 9.45
N GLY A 54 11.27 4.64 9.20
CA GLY A 54 10.35 3.72 8.55
C GLY A 54 9.81 2.70 9.55
N LEU A 55 9.36 1.53 9.06
CA LEU A 55 8.75 0.52 9.94
C LEU A 55 9.75 -0.24 10.81
N PHE A 56 10.97 -0.41 10.30
CA PHE A 56 11.97 -1.29 10.92
C PHE A 56 13.15 -0.52 11.51
N ARG A 57 13.57 0.56 10.85
CA ARG A 57 14.75 1.34 11.20
C ARG A 57 14.48 2.82 11.06
N GLY A 58 15.22 3.61 11.83
CA GLY A 58 15.20 5.06 11.76
C GLY A 58 16.56 5.66 12.11
N THR A 59 16.65 6.96 11.86
CA THR A 59 17.76 7.81 12.28
C THR A 59 17.25 8.89 13.20
N CYS A 60 18.03 9.17 14.23
CA CYS A 60 17.77 10.22 15.18
C CYS A 60 18.90 11.24 15.13
N GLY A 61 18.56 12.50 14.90
CA GLY A 61 19.42 13.67 15.00
C GLY A 61 19.09 14.48 16.25
N GLN A 62 20.11 14.83 17.04
CA GLN A 62 19.95 15.75 18.17
C GLN A 62 20.53 17.12 17.81
N PHE A 63 19.74 18.17 18.02
CA PHE A 63 20.11 19.56 17.78
C PHE A 63 20.02 20.35 19.09
N VAL A 64 21.08 21.09 19.41
CA VAL A 64 21.13 22.00 20.56
C VAL A 64 21.30 23.42 20.03
N GLY A 65 20.32 24.31 20.29
CA GLY A 65 20.30 25.66 19.70
C GLY A 65 19.90 25.68 18.22
N ALA A 66 20.20 26.78 17.52
CA ALA A 66 19.84 26.99 16.12
C ALA A 66 20.83 26.29 15.16
N GLU A 67 20.66 24.97 14.96
CA GLU A 67 21.25 24.14 13.87
C GLU A 67 22.52 23.33 14.17
N LEU A 68 23.09 23.33 15.38
CA LEU A 68 24.24 22.45 15.66
C LEU A 68 23.80 20.99 15.86
N GLN A 69 23.98 20.15 14.84
CA GLN A 69 23.74 18.71 14.92
C GLN A 69 24.83 18.03 15.77
N VAL A 70 24.48 17.65 17.00
CA VAL A 70 25.43 17.10 17.97
C VAL A 70 25.66 15.60 17.77
N SER A 71 24.63 14.89 17.30
CA SER A 71 24.70 13.42 17.18
C SER A 71 23.69 12.91 16.17
N LYS A 72 24.12 12.00 15.28
CA LYS A 72 23.24 11.19 14.42
C LYS A 72 23.41 9.72 14.79
N LYS A 73 22.33 9.07 15.23
CA LYS A 73 22.32 7.64 15.59
C LYS A 73 21.26 6.92 14.78
N THR A 74 21.61 5.72 14.31
CA THR A 74 20.63 4.78 13.74
C THR A 74 20.05 3.93 14.86
N PHE A 75 18.75 3.66 14.82
CA PHE A 75 18.09 2.78 15.78
C PHE A 75 17.15 1.79 15.06
N GLN A 76 16.90 0.66 15.71
CA GLN A 76 15.84 -0.26 15.30
C GLN A 76 14.55 0.16 15.98
N VAL A 77 13.47 0.28 15.21
CA VAL A 77 12.17 0.70 15.71
C VAL A 77 11.69 -0.30 16.75
N ALA A 78 11.70 -1.60 16.43
CA ALA A 78 11.23 -2.65 17.35
C ALA A 78 11.91 -2.65 18.72
N ASP A 79 13.21 -2.38 18.79
CA ASP A 79 13.98 -2.35 20.03
C ASP A 79 13.74 -1.07 20.85
N SER A 80 13.34 0.01 20.19
CA SER A 80 13.11 1.33 20.79
C SER A 80 11.68 1.51 21.33
N LEU A 81 10.78 0.55 21.07
CA LEU A 81 9.40 0.59 21.53
C LEU A 81 9.25 -0.18 22.86
N SER A 82 8.92 0.55 23.92
CA SER A 82 8.65 0.04 25.27
C SER A 82 7.17 -0.30 25.50
N SER A 83 6.27 0.42 24.85
CA SER A 83 4.83 0.34 24.99
C SER A 83 4.29 -0.79 24.14
N THR A 84 3.56 -1.70 24.78
CA THR A 84 2.89 -2.82 24.10
C THR A 84 1.97 -2.33 22.99
N ARG A 85 1.35 -1.14 23.16
CA ARG A 85 0.37 -0.61 22.22
C ARG A 85 1.00 -0.07 20.94
N THR A 86 2.09 0.68 21.03
CA THR A 86 2.82 1.15 19.82
C THR A 86 3.43 -0.03 19.09
N ARG A 87 3.94 -1.00 19.85
CA ARG A 87 4.60 -2.19 19.31
C ARG A 87 3.62 -3.09 18.57
N SER A 88 2.47 -3.39 19.17
CA SER A 88 1.45 -4.22 18.54
C SER A 88 0.90 -3.58 17.28
N THR A 89 0.62 -2.27 17.29
CA THR A 89 0.16 -1.54 16.10
C THR A 89 1.23 -1.55 15.00
N ASN A 90 2.51 -1.33 15.32
CA ASN A 90 3.59 -1.38 14.33
C ASN A 90 3.70 -2.78 13.70
N VAL A 91 3.65 -3.83 14.52
CA VAL A 91 3.66 -5.23 14.03
C VAL A 91 2.43 -5.50 13.15
N ALA A 92 1.24 -5.05 13.54
CA ALA A 92 0.03 -5.20 12.74
C ALA A 92 0.16 -4.54 11.37
N ILE A 93 0.73 -3.32 11.30
CA ILE A 93 1.00 -2.63 10.03
C ILE A 93 1.94 -3.47 9.16
N ILE A 94 3.04 -3.98 9.72
CA ILE A 94 3.98 -4.84 8.98
C ILE A 94 3.26 -6.07 8.41
N VAL A 95 2.47 -6.78 9.23
CA VAL A 95 1.73 -7.97 8.81
C VAL A 95 0.73 -7.63 7.71
N ILE A 96 0.00 -6.52 7.82
CA ILE A 96 -0.95 -6.05 6.81
C ILE A 96 -0.23 -5.76 5.47
N LEU A 97 0.96 -5.15 5.50
CA LEU A 97 1.75 -4.88 4.30
C LEU A 97 2.34 -6.16 3.68
N VAL A 98 2.71 -7.15 4.49
CA VAL A 98 3.14 -8.46 3.97
C VAL A 98 1.95 -9.19 3.33
N LEU A 99 0.75 -9.12 3.92
CA LEU A 99 -0.47 -9.65 3.30
C LEU A 99 -0.81 -8.90 2.01
N SER A 100 -0.64 -7.58 1.95
CA SER A 100 -0.88 -6.80 0.72
C SER A 100 0.15 -7.15 -0.38
N LEU A 101 1.38 -7.48 0.00
CA LEU A 101 2.40 -7.99 -0.91
C LEU A 101 2.00 -9.34 -1.52
N LEU A 102 1.51 -10.28 -0.70
CA LEU A 102 1.07 -11.59 -1.18
C LEU A 102 -0.16 -11.48 -2.08
N THR A 103 -1.12 -10.63 -1.74
CA THR A 103 -2.34 -10.42 -2.54
C THR A 103 -2.03 -9.74 -3.88
N SER A 104 -1.12 -8.77 -3.92
CA SER A 104 -0.65 -8.15 -5.18
C SER A 104 0.15 -9.11 -6.05
N LEU A 105 0.94 -10.01 -5.45
CA LEU A 105 1.64 -11.07 -6.17
C LEU A 105 0.64 -12.07 -6.81
N LEU A 106 -0.37 -12.50 -6.06
CA LEU A 106 -1.43 -13.39 -6.57
C LEU A 106 -2.21 -12.73 -7.72
N SER A 107 -2.57 -11.45 -7.57
CA SER A 107 -3.22 -10.66 -8.62
C SER A 107 -2.37 -10.56 -9.89
N SER A 108 -1.05 -10.36 -9.75
CA SER A 108 -0.10 -10.35 -10.87
C SER A 108 -0.02 -11.72 -11.55
N GLY A 109 0.01 -12.81 -10.78
CA GLY A 109 -0.04 -14.17 -11.33
C GLY A 109 -1.31 -14.43 -12.14
N PHE A 110 -2.46 -13.98 -11.65
CA PHE A 110 -3.74 -14.16 -12.33
C PHE A 110 -3.82 -13.33 -13.62
N THR A 111 -3.40 -12.07 -13.58
CA THR A 111 -3.38 -11.22 -14.79
C THR A 111 -2.40 -11.75 -15.84
N CYS A 112 -1.23 -12.26 -15.43
CA CYS A 112 -0.24 -12.90 -16.32
C CYS A 112 -0.81 -14.15 -17.00
N THR A 113 -1.36 -15.08 -16.22
CA THR A 113 -1.98 -16.31 -16.75
C THR A 113 -3.12 -16.00 -17.70
N ASN A 114 -3.94 -14.98 -17.44
CA ASN A 114 -4.99 -14.56 -18.36
C ASN A 114 -4.49 -13.90 -19.65
N ALA A 115 -3.34 -13.22 -19.61
CA ALA A 115 -2.74 -12.61 -20.78
C ALA A 115 -2.23 -13.66 -21.77
N VAL A 116 -1.64 -14.76 -21.27
CA VAL A 116 -1.00 -15.81 -22.07
C VAL A 116 -1.95 -16.96 -22.42
N SER A 117 -2.85 -17.36 -21.51
CA SER A 117 -3.70 -18.54 -21.69
C SER A 117 -5.06 -18.25 -22.35
N ASN A 118 -5.63 -19.27 -23.02
CA ASN A 118 -7.01 -19.28 -23.52
C ASN A 118 -8.03 -19.30 -22.34
N PRO A 119 -9.29 -18.89 -22.53
CA PRO A 119 -10.10 -18.26 -21.47
C PRO A 119 -10.46 -19.20 -20.32
N TYR A 120 -10.03 -18.87 -19.11
CA TYR A 120 -10.60 -19.43 -17.88
C TYR A 120 -11.83 -18.59 -17.47
N GLN A 121 -13.00 -19.23 -17.41
CA GLN A 121 -14.27 -18.61 -17.01
C GLN A 121 -14.54 -18.69 -15.49
N THR A 122 -13.55 -19.07 -14.69
CA THR A 122 -13.71 -19.39 -13.26
C THR A 122 -12.88 -18.44 -12.36
N PHE A 123 -12.56 -18.85 -11.12
CA PHE A 123 -11.77 -18.09 -10.13
C PHE A 123 -10.46 -17.49 -10.68
N LEU A 124 -9.88 -18.12 -11.70
CA LEU A 124 -8.69 -17.66 -12.41
C LEU A 124 -8.97 -16.57 -13.46
N GLY A 125 -10.20 -16.09 -13.61
CA GLY A 125 -10.62 -15.06 -14.59
C GLY A 125 -10.72 -13.65 -13.99
N PRO A 126 -11.58 -12.77 -14.55
CA PRO A 126 -11.80 -11.39 -14.07
C PRO A 126 -12.15 -11.29 -12.58
N ILE A 127 -12.95 -12.24 -12.07
CA ILE A 127 -13.41 -12.28 -10.68
C ILE A 127 -12.23 -12.35 -9.71
N GLY A 128 -11.26 -13.23 -9.98
CA GLY A 128 -10.06 -13.34 -9.14
C GLY A 128 -9.23 -12.07 -9.15
N VAL A 129 -9.12 -11.40 -10.30
CA VAL A 129 -8.39 -10.13 -10.38
C VAL A 129 -9.07 -9.06 -9.52
N TYR A 130 -10.40 -8.95 -9.55
CA TYR A 130 -11.12 -8.03 -8.67
C TYR A 130 -10.92 -8.35 -7.19
N THR A 131 -11.10 -9.60 -6.78
CA THR A 131 -11.03 -9.97 -5.37
C THR A 131 -9.66 -9.67 -4.79
N TRP A 132 -8.58 -10.03 -5.49
CA TRP A 132 -7.23 -9.80 -5.00
C TRP A 132 -6.78 -8.33 -5.09
N ASN A 133 -7.18 -7.56 -6.11
CA ASN A 133 -6.91 -6.12 -6.15
C ASN A 133 -7.70 -5.36 -5.07
N CYS A 134 -8.98 -5.70 -4.86
CA CYS A 134 -9.80 -5.08 -3.81
C CYS A 134 -9.24 -5.40 -2.42
N LEU A 135 -8.88 -6.66 -2.16
CA LEU A 135 -8.27 -7.06 -0.90
C LEU A 135 -6.93 -6.34 -0.68
N CYS A 136 -6.07 -6.27 -1.70
CA CYS A 136 -4.81 -5.51 -1.63
C CYS A 136 -5.08 -4.04 -1.31
N GLY A 137 -6.02 -3.40 -2.00
CA GLY A 137 -6.41 -2.01 -1.77
C GLY A 137 -6.92 -1.76 -0.35
N LEU A 138 -7.77 -2.64 0.18
CA LEU A 138 -8.27 -2.53 1.57
C LEU A 138 -7.16 -2.68 2.61
N LEU A 139 -6.24 -3.62 2.41
CA LEU A 139 -5.08 -3.79 3.29
C LEU A 139 -4.18 -2.56 3.28
N ILE A 140 -3.87 -2.01 2.09
CA ILE A 140 -3.07 -0.79 1.96
C ILE A 140 -3.77 0.41 2.60
N LEU A 141 -5.08 0.57 2.40
CA LEU A 141 -5.85 1.63 3.03
C LEU A 141 -5.81 1.51 4.57
N THR A 142 -5.95 0.30 5.08
CA THR A 142 -5.86 0.02 6.52
C THR A 142 -4.47 0.38 7.07
N ALA A 143 -3.40 0.03 6.36
CA ALA A 143 -2.03 0.42 6.73
C ALA A 143 -1.83 1.94 6.70
N MET A 144 -2.37 2.63 5.69
CA MET A 144 -2.32 4.10 5.58
C MET A 144 -3.03 4.82 6.72
N ILE A 145 -4.05 4.22 7.32
CA ILE A 145 -4.78 4.77 8.47
C ILE A 145 -4.07 4.41 9.78
N LEU A 146 -3.67 3.15 9.97
CA LEU A 146 -3.04 2.69 11.20
C LEU A 146 -1.70 3.38 11.48
N PHE A 147 -0.94 3.73 10.45
CA PHE A 147 0.37 4.36 10.63
C PHE A 147 0.28 5.76 11.28
N PRO A 148 -0.49 6.73 10.74
CA PRO A 148 -0.80 7.99 11.42
C PRO A 148 -1.44 7.80 12.81
N VAL A 149 -2.35 6.84 12.97
CA VAL A 149 -2.96 6.56 14.28
C VAL A 149 -1.89 6.14 15.29
N ASN A 150 -0.90 5.34 14.89
CA ASN A 150 0.21 4.96 15.78
C ASN A 150 1.07 6.19 16.15
N ILE A 151 1.25 7.14 15.24
CA ILE A 151 2.01 8.37 15.50
C ILE A 151 1.26 9.29 16.46
N GLU A 152 0.01 9.63 16.14
CA GLU A 152 -0.76 10.66 16.82
C GLU A 152 -1.46 10.15 18.09
N ALA A 153 -2.11 8.99 18.03
CA ALA A 153 -2.89 8.48 19.15
C ALA A 153 -2.08 7.61 20.11
N HIS A 154 -0.97 7.02 19.65
CA HIS A 154 -0.10 6.18 20.48
C HIS A 154 1.25 6.85 20.79
N SER A 155 1.47 8.08 20.32
CA SER A 155 2.69 8.87 20.55
C SER A 155 3.98 8.15 20.14
N LEU A 156 3.94 7.38 19.04
CA LEU A 156 5.10 6.58 18.57
C LEU A 156 6.37 7.42 18.43
N SER A 157 6.26 8.63 17.87
CA SER A 157 7.43 9.52 17.69
C SER A 157 8.05 9.94 19.02
N GLU A 158 7.24 10.25 20.03
CA GLU A 158 7.74 10.64 21.36
C GLU A 158 8.49 9.48 22.02
N GLU A 159 7.94 8.27 21.91
CA GLU A 159 8.56 7.06 22.45
C GLU A 159 9.92 6.78 21.81
N LEU A 160 10.00 6.88 20.48
CA LEU A 160 11.25 6.75 19.74
C LEU A 160 12.29 7.82 20.12
N ALA A 161 11.83 9.03 20.49
CA ALA A 161 12.72 10.11 20.95
C ALA A 161 13.37 9.79 22.30
N HIS A 162 12.61 9.20 23.23
CA HIS A 162 13.11 8.75 24.52
C HIS A 162 14.14 7.61 24.37
N GLY A 163 13.94 6.71 23.40
CA GLY A 163 14.94 5.69 23.05
C GLY A 163 16.24 6.29 22.50
N CYS A 164 16.18 7.45 21.83
CA CYS A 164 17.36 8.12 21.30
C CYS A 164 18.13 8.96 22.34
N SER A 165 17.43 9.58 23.30
CA SER A 165 18.02 10.46 24.31
C SER A 165 17.47 10.17 25.70
N THR A 166 18.33 9.75 26.62
CA THR A 166 17.97 9.40 28.00
C THR A 166 17.69 10.61 28.90
N SER A 167 18.03 11.82 28.48
CA SER A 167 17.94 13.06 29.29
C SER A 167 16.86 14.04 28.80
N LEU A 168 15.69 13.52 28.41
CA LEU A 168 14.53 14.32 28.02
C LEU A 168 13.55 14.41 29.18
N GLN A 169 13.10 15.61 29.52
CA GLN A 169 12.30 15.82 30.72
C GLN A 169 10.82 16.10 30.41
N LYS A 170 10.55 17.16 29.62
CA LYS A 170 9.18 17.53 29.25
C LYS A 170 9.05 17.69 27.76
N HIS A 171 8.10 16.97 27.16
CA HIS A 171 7.67 17.17 25.78
C HIS A 171 6.92 18.50 25.67
N ILE A 172 7.31 19.33 24.68
CA ILE A 172 6.67 20.63 24.45
C ILE A 172 5.80 20.58 23.19
N LYS A 173 6.38 20.14 22.08
CA LYS A 173 5.75 20.23 20.77
C LYS A 173 6.31 19.17 19.84
N SER A 174 5.40 18.58 19.06
CA SER A 174 5.72 17.70 17.96
C SER A 174 5.29 18.30 16.63
N LYS A 175 6.07 18.03 15.57
CA LYS A 175 5.72 18.31 14.19
C LYS A 175 6.04 17.08 13.36
N HIS A 176 5.04 16.56 12.66
CA HIS A 176 5.15 15.35 11.86
C HIS A 176 4.99 15.69 10.37
N SER A 177 5.89 15.20 9.54
CA SER A 177 5.86 15.34 8.09
C SER A 177 5.99 13.97 7.43
N TYR A 178 5.01 13.57 6.62
CA TYR A 178 5.00 12.27 5.95
C TYR A 178 5.93 12.28 4.74
N GLY A 179 6.83 11.31 4.70
CA GLY A 179 7.81 11.12 3.63
C GLY A 179 7.23 10.38 2.42
N TYR A 180 8.06 10.22 1.39
CA TYR A 180 7.63 9.63 0.13
C TYR A 180 7.18 8.17 0.26
N SER A 181 7.77 7.38 1.17
CA SER A 181 7.38 5.98 1.38
C SER A 181 5.92 5.86 1.83
N TYR A 182 5.43 6.84 2.61
CA TYR A 182 4.04 6.90 2.99
C TYR A 182 3.13 7.21 1.79
N TRP A 183 3.49 8.22 1.00
CA TRP A 183 2.69 8.63 -0.17
C TRP A 183 2.68 7.61 -1.32
N ILE A 184 3.70 6.76 -1.44
CA ILE A 184 3.70 5.65 -2.40
C ILE A 184 2.51 4.70 -2.16
N MET A 185 2.03 4.55 -0.91
CA MET A 185 0.82 3.75 -0.64
C MET A 185 -0.43 4.29 -1.34
N LEU A 186 -0.54 5.61 -1.50
CA LEU A 186 -1.63 6.21 -2.28
C LEU A 186 -1.54 5.81 -3.76
N LEU A 187 -0.32 5.80 -4.33
CA LEU A 187 -0.10 5.35 -5.69
C LEU A 187 -0.47 3.86 -5.86
N ILE A 188 -0.16 3.02 -4.87
CA ILE A 188 -0.56 1.60 -4.84
C ILE A 188 -2.10 1.48 -4.89
N LEU A 189 -2.85 2.28 -4.12
CA LEU A 189 -4.31 2.29 -4.18
C LEU A 189 -4.82 2.63 -5.58
N LEU A 190 -4.27 3.67 -6.19
CA LEU A 190 -4.63 4.09 -7.55
C LEU A 190 -4.36 3.00 -8.59
N LEU A 191 -3.24 2.28 -8.47
CA LEU A 191 -2.91 1.17 -9.38
C LEU A 191 -3.88 -0.02 -9.24
N ASN A 192 -4.29 -0.36 -8.01
CA ASN A 192 -5.29 -1.40 -7.77
C ASN A 192 -6.66 -1.00 -8.36
N ILE A 193 -7.07 0.28 -8.21
CA ILE A 193 -8.30 0.82 -8.81
C ILE A 193 -8.20 0.78 -10.34
N ALA A 194 -7.08 1.23 -10.91
CA ALA A 194 -6.86 1.22 -12.35
C ALA A 194 -6.91 -0.21 -12.92
N SER A 195 -6.33 -1.18 -12.24
CA SER A 195 -6.43 -2.60 -12.59
C SER A 195 -7.89 -3.06 -12.64
N GLY A 196 -8.67 -2.73 -11.60
CA GLY A 196 -10.11 -2.99 -11.57
C GLY A 196 -10.86 -2.36 -12.75
N ILE A 197 -10.58 -1.10 -13.06
CA ILE A 197 -11.21 -0.38 -14.19
C ILE A 197 -10.89 -1.05 -15.54
N ILE A 198 -9.63 -1.45 -15.76
CA ILE A 198 -9.21 -2.13 -17.00
C ILE A 198 -9.99 -3.44 -17.18
N ILE A 199 -10.09 -4.23 -16.11
CA ILE A 199 -10.81 -5.51 -16.14
C ILE A 199 -12.32 -5.28 -16.29
N TYR A 200 -12.87 -4.18 -15.75
CA TYR A 200 -14.27 -3.81 -15.92
C TYR A 200 -14.60 -3.51 -17.37
N PHE A 201 -13.78 -2.71 -18.04
CA PHE A 201 -13.96 -2.45 -19.47
C PHE A 201 -13.84 -3.72 -20.31
N TYR A 202 -12.92 -4.63 -19.95
CA TYR A 202 -12.82 -5.93 -20.61
C TYR A 202 -14.11 -6.76 -20.45
N ASP A 203 -14.60 -6.89 -19.22
CA ASP A 203 -15.77 -7.72 -18.92
C ASP A 203 -17.05 -7.13 -19.53
N HIS A 204 -17.21 -5.81 -19.47
CA HIS A 204 -18.32 -5.10 -20.10
C HIS A 204 -18.31 -5.24 -21.63
N ALA A 205 -17.15 -5.05 -22.27
CA ALA A 205 -17.02 -5.23 -23.72
C ALA A 205 -17.31 -6.67 -24.15
N ARG A 206 -16.94 -7.66 -23.33
CA ARG A 206 -17.26 -9.07 -23.57
C ARG A 206 -18.75 -9.35 -23.41
N TYR A 207 -19.36 -8.83 -22.35
CA TYR A 207 -20.79 -8.99 -22.08
C TYR A 207 -21.65 -8.38 -23.19
N SER A 208 -21.33 -7.16 -23.63
CA SER A 208 -22.00 -6.49 -24.74
C SER A 208 -21.95 -7.32 -26.03
N LYS A 209 -20.77 -7.85 -26.39
CA LYS A 209 -20.63 -8.74 -27.55
C LYS A 209 -21.45 -10.02 -27.45
N LYS A 210 -21.50 -10.63 -26.27
CA LYS A 210 -22.29 -11.85 -26.06
C LYS A 210 -23.78 -11.57 -26.26
N LYS A 211 -24.26 -10.44 -25.72
CA LYS A 211 -25.65 -10.00 -25.87
C LYS A 211 -26.01 -9.66 -27.33
N GLU A 212 -25.08 -9.09 -28.10
CA GLU A 212 -25.27 -8.85 -29.54
C GLU A 212 -25.35 -10.17 -30.34
N GLN A 213 -24.56 -11.17 -29.97
CA GLN A 213 -24.58 -12.50 -30.59
C GLN A 213 -25.78 -13.36 -30.20
N GLU A 214 -26.48 -13.04 -29.11
CA GLU A 214 -27.71 -13.71 -28.68
C GLU A 214 -28.97 -13.10 -29.33
N ARG A 215 -28.91 -11.90 -29.92
CA ARG A 215 -30.00 -11.29 -30.71
C ARG A 215 -30.29 -11.86 -32.12
N PRO A 216 -29.37 -12.52 -32.87
CA PRO A 216 -29.67 -13.03 -34.21
C PRO A 216 -30.61 -14.24 -34.21
N ILE A 217 -30.68 -15.00 -33.12
CA ILE A 217 -31.54 -16.18 -32.98
C ILE A 217 -33.02 -15.81 -32.71
N GLU A 218 -33.28 -14.60 -32.21
CA GLU A 218 -34.64 -14.10 -31.99
C GLU A 218 -35.29 -13.55 -33.27
N ASN A 219 -34.47 -13.21 -34.28
CA ASN A 219 -34.89 -12.76 -35.61
C ASN A 219 -34.91 -13.89 -36.66
N ALA A 220 -34.79 -15.16 -36.25
CA ALA A 220 -35.03 -16.26 -37.17
C ALA A 220 -36.52 -16.22 -37.61
N PRO A 221 -36.83 -16.15 -38.92
CA PRO A 221 -38.20 -16.07 -39.39
C PRO A 221 -38.95 -17.32 -38.90
N LYS A 222 -40.05 -17.11 -38.16
CA LYS A 222 -40.95 -18.18 -37.69
C LYS A 222 -41.66 -18.91 -38.84
N ASP A 223 -41.46 -18.45 -40.07
CA ASP A 223 -42.19 -18.87 -41.27
C ASP A 223 -41.68 -20.21 -41.85
N VAL A 224 -40.69 -20.86 -41.23
CA VAL A 224 -40.07 -22.10 -41.74
C VAL A 224 -40.41 -23.35 -40.91
N ILE A 225 -41.19 -23.24 -39.83
CA ILE A 225 -41.54 -24.40 -38.95
C ILE A 225 -42.98 -24.89 -39.17
N LEU A 226 -43.53 -24.73 -40.37
CA LEU A 226 -44.85 -25.24 -40.75
C LEU A 226 -44.75 -26.06 -42.04
N PHE A 227 -44.13 -27.24 -41.94
CA PHE A 227 -44.35 -28.36 -42.85
C PHE A 227 -44.25 -29.67 -42.07
#